data_AF-A0A7L4DUP8-F1
#
_entry.id   AF-A0A7L4DUP8-F1
#
_cell.length_a   1.000
_cell.length_b   1.000
_cell.length_c   1.000
_cell.angle_alpha   90.00
_cell.angle_beta   90.00
_cell.angle_gamma   90.00
#
_symmetry.space_group_name_H-M   'P 1'
#
loop_
_entity.id
_entity.type
_entity.pdbx_description
1 polymer ?
#
loop_
_entity_poly.entity_id
_entity_poly.type
_entity_poly.pdbx_seq_one_letter_code
_entity_poly.pdbx_strand_id
1 'polypeptide(L)'
;MDHARAAISNWFSGEPMSYTRFSIARQTDGDNSHVEMNLSADDEEGGEMGRPEHPHTSKTPRWRSGKNFCFLIIAAVLLLFIGFLIGYLSYRSRMQVNRCLDGSGKCEMTPTASYLTNDDETEEEEVPGPPVFYWPTLRDLLSDKLSATRLEDSLRQRASKNSFEAGQSNDEITAQYIHDLFTTFGLDEVWNDEHYVKLQVKGSSNNQVIIQENGGEEVLESPEAYVAYSKCGSVTGKPVFVNYGLKADFQRMQDQGVSLNGTIIIFKAGKITLAEKVANAQEVGAVGALMYMDPYDYRNTKTPAPFGHAHLGTGDPFTPGFPSFNHTQFPPVKSSGLPRIVVQTISSSAVGQLFRKMDGQECFQDWKSEVLGCKMMLKSTSNMVVNLTVNNVMVDRKILNIFGAIKGFEEPDRYIVIGAQRDSWRQGAAKAGVGTAMLLELAHVISDIVK
;
A
#
# COMPACT_ATOMS: atom_id res chain seq x y z
N MET A 1 18.09 19.66 37.05
CA MET A 1 18.80 19.25 35.82
C MET A 1 17.84 18.96 34.65
N ASP A 2 16.53 19.10 34.86
CA ASP A 2 15.52 18.72 33.86
C ASP A 2 15.11 19.86 32.91
N HIS A 3 15.35 21.12 33.29
CA HIS A 3 15.15 22.27 32.40
C HIS A 3 16.20 22.38 31.28
N ALA A 4 17.40 21.83 31.47
CA ALA A 4 18.44 21.80 30.44
C ALA A 4 18.17 20.72 29.38
N ARG A 5 17.48 19.64 29.74
CA ARG A 5 17.10 18.56 28.82
C ARG A 5 15.93 18.95 27.90
N ALA A 6 14.96 19.71 28.40
CA ALA A 6 13.85 20.23 27.60
C ALA A 6 14.25 21.32 26.60
N ALA A 7 15.33 22.07 26.88
CA ALA A 7 15.85 23.08 25.96
C ALA A 7 16.65 22.49 24.79
N ILE A 8 17.28 21.31 24.99
CA ILE A 8 18.07 20.64 23.95
C ILE A 8 17.17 19.87 22.97
N SER A 9 16.03 19.31 23.42
CA SER A 9 15.09 18.62 22.52
C SER A 9 14.41 19.56 21.52
N ASN A 10 14.19 20.83 21.90
CA ASN A 10 13.56 21.83 21.03
C ASN A 10 14.53 22.46 20.01
N TRP A 11 15.83 22.19 20.11
CA TRP A 11 16.83 22.74 19.18
C TRP A 11 17.17 21.80 18.02
N PHE A 12 16.90 20.50 18.16
CA PHE A 12 17.19 19.46 17.16
C PHE A 12 15.96 18.99 16.36
N SER A 13 14.75 19.45 16.69
CA SER A 13 13.55 19.21 15.89
C SER A 13 13.44 20.22 14.74
N GLY A 14 14.39 20.14 13.81
CA GLY A 14 14.31 20.79 12.52
C GLY A 14 13.51 19.94 11.54
N GLU A 15 12.35 20.46 11.15
CA GLU A 15 11.45 20.04 10.06
C GLU A 15 10.80 18.64 10.13
N PRO A 16 9.49 18.52 9.88
CA PRO A 16 8.86 17.22 9.69
C PRO A 16 9.37 16.61 8.39
N MET A 17 10.11 15.51 8.50
CA MET A 17 10.42 14.63 7.37
C MET A 17 9.11 14.14 6.75
N SER A 18 8.64 14.84 5.71
CA SER A 18 7.51 14.42 4.91
C SER A 18 7.91 13.17 4.13
N TYR A 19 7.41 12.00 4.53
CA TYR A 19 7.50 10.78 3.75
C TYR A 19 6.45 10.84 2.63
N THR A 20 6.88 11.16 1.42
CA THR A 20 6.00 11.16 0.24
C THR A 20 5.99 9.76 -0.36
N ARG A 21 4.94 8.98 -0.06
CA ARG A 21 4.67 7.71 -0.75
C ARG A 21 4.15 8.02 -2.15
N PHE A 22 4.99 7.90 -3.16
CA PHE A 22 4.53 7.87 -4.55
C PHE A 22 3.89 6.50 -4.84
N SER A 23 2.62 6.34 -4.49
CA SER A 23 1.78 5.36 -5.17
C SER A 23 1.35 5.98 -6.50
N ILE A 24 1.85 5.45 -7.62
CA ILE A 24 1.24 5.68 -8.93
C ILE A 24 -0.11 4.92 -8.93
N ALA A 25 -1.09 5.54 -8.31
CA ALA A 25 -2.50 5.28 -8.50
C ALA A 25 -3.15 6.65 -8.50
N ARG A 26 -3.80 7.02 -9.61
CA ARG A 26 -4.53 8.27 -9.78
C ARG A 26 -5.37 8.57 -8.54
N GLN A 27 -4.95 9.53 -7.73
CA GLN A 27 -5.84 10.24 -6.83
C GLN A 27 -6.58 11.29 -7.67
N THR A 28 -7.89 11.11 -7.81
CA THR A 28 -8.81 12.21 -8.07
C THR A 28 -9.26 12.73 -6.71
N ASP A 29 -9.16 14.04 -6.54
CA ASP A 29 -9.31 14.79 -5.29
C ASP A 29 -10.47 14.37 -4.38
N GLY A 30 -10.21 14.43 -3.07
CA GLY A 30 -11.18 14.19 -2.01
C GLY A 30 -10.49 14.05 -0.66
N ASP A 31 -9.92 15.15 -0.16
CA ASP A 31 -9.44 15.32 1.20
C ASP A 31 -10.50 14.82 2.20
N ASN A 32 -10.18 13.79 2.99
CA ASN A 32 -10.84 13.42 4.26
C ASN A 32 -10.16 12.18 4.85
N SER A 33 -8.99 12.38 5.48
CA SER A 33 -8.44 11.41 6.43
C SER A 33 -8.05 12.12 7.72
N HIS A 34 -9.04 12.52 8.52
CA HIS A 34 -8.85 12.74 9.94
C HIS A 34 -9.28 11.44 10.65
N VAL A 35 -8.30 10.60 10.99
CA VAL A 35 -8.48 9.55 11.99
C VAL A 35 -7.76 10.05 13.24
N GLU A 36 -8.50 10.73 14.12
CA GLU A 36 -8.01 11.06 15.45
C GLU A 36 -7.93 9.77 16.28
N MET A 37 -6.72 9.51 16.78
CA MET A 37 -6.46 8.47 17.76
C MET A 37 -6.95 8.98 19.12
N ASN A 38 -8.17 8.60 19.51
CA ASN A 38 -8.62 8.81 20.89
C ASN A 38 -7.91 7.81 21.81
N LEU A 39 -6.88 8.29 22.49
CA LEU A 39 -6.30 7.64 23.66
C LEU A 39 -7.21 7.95 24.85
N SER A 40 -7.95 6.95 25.31
CA SER A 40 -8.69 7.03 26.58
C SER A 40 -7.72 6.84 27.74
N ALA A 41 -7.51 7.88 28.54
CA ALA A 41 -7.05 7.77 29.91
C ALA A 41 -7.67 8.88 30.77
N ASP A 42 -8.19 8.43 31.92
CA ASP A 42 -8.55 9.11 33.16
C ASP A 42 -9.95 9.77 33.30
N ASP A 43 -10.73 9.12 34.15
CA ASP A 43 -11.91 9.60 34.88
C ASP A 43 -11.51 10.70 35.90
N GLU A 44 -12.29 11.79 36.01
CA GLU A 44 -12.85 12.30 37.28
C GLU A 44 -13.82 13.50 37.08
N GLU A 45 -15.00 13.36 37.70
CA GLU A 45 -15.97 14.36 38.21
C GLU A 45 -16.24 15.73 37.53
N GLY A 46 -17.50 15.89 37.06
CA GLY A 46 -18.38 16.95 37.55
C GLY A 46 -18.59 18.22 36.70
N GLY A 47 -19.84 18.52 36.35
CA GLY A 47 -20.34 19.91 36.20
C GLY A 47 -21.03 20.26 34.87
N GLU A 48 -22.28 20.71 34.96
CA GLU A 48 -23.21 21.06 33.88
C GLU A 48 -22.94 22.39 33.12
N MET A 49 -23.57 22.47 31.94
CA MET A 49 -24.13 23.64 31.23
C MET A 49 -23.24 24.61 30.44
N GLY A 50 -23.61 24.81 29.16
CA GLY A 50 -23.46 26.11 28.46
C GLY A 50 -23.12 26.05 26.96
N ARG A 51 -24.01 26.58 26.12
CA ARG A 51 -23.92 26.72 24.64
C ARG A 51 -22.93 27.83 24.18
N PRO A 52 -22.62 27.93 22.86
CA PRO A 52 -21.40 28.52 22.30
C PRO A 52 -21.56 29.96 21.79
N GLU A 53 -20.45 30.70 21.64
CA GLU A 53 -20.35 31.87 20.75
C GLU A 53 -18.96 32.00 20.10
N HIS A 54 -18.91 32.10 18.77
CA HIS A 54 -17.87 32.80 18.01
C HIS A 54 -18.30 34.27 17.86
N PRO A 55 -17.38 35.25 17.75
CA PRO A 55 -17.09 35.77 16.40
C PRO A 55 -15.68 36.37 16.15
N HIS A 56 -15.18 36.09 14.94
CA HIS A 56 -14.60 36.99 13.92
C HIS A 56 -13.67 38.19 14.23
N THR A 57 -12.59 38.21 13.42
CA THR A 57 -12.00 39.34 12.66
C THR A 57 -11.05 40.35 13.33
N SER A 58 -9.81 40.46 12.81
CA SER A 58 -9.44 41.47 11.80
C SER A 58 -7.94 41.46 11.48
N LYS A 59 -7.61 41.66 10.19
CA LYS A 59 -6.25 41.98 9.70
C LYS A 59 -6.09 43.51 9.61
N THR A 60 -4.82 43.92 9.63
CA THR A 60 -4.13 44.96 8.81
C THR A 60 -3.30 45.97 9.65
N PRO A 61 -2.30 46.66 9.07
CA PRO A 61 -0.89 46.41 9.38
C PRO A 61 -0.19 47.70 9.88
N ARG A 62 1.13 47.68 10.14
CA ARG A 62 1.93 48.93 10.09
C ARG A 62 3.40 48.70 9.77
N TRP A 63 3.79 49.29 8.65
CA TRP A 63 5.16 49.47 8.18
C TRP A 63 5.80 50.69 8.86
N ARG A 64 7.01 50.54 9.39
CA ARG A 64 8.11 51.55 9.38
C ARG A 64 9.34 51.01 10.13
N SER A 65 10.48 50.95 9.45
CA SER A 65 11.70 51.67 9.87
C SER A 65 12.84 51.36 8.89
N GLY A 66 13.17 52.33 8.03
CA GLY A 66 14.25 52.25 7.03
C GLY A 66 15.68 52.23 7.60
N LYS A 67 15.87 51.97 8.90
CA LYS A 67 17.19 51.78 9.50
C LYS A 67 17.71 50.35 9.40
N ASN A 68 16.82 49.35 9.33
CA ASN A 68 17.23 47.94 9.28
C ASN A 68 17.74 47.50 7.90
N PHE A 69 17.25 48.15 6.83
CA PHE A 69 17.67 47.83 5.46
C PHE A 69 19.11 48.28 5.18
N CYS A 70 19.52 49.42 5.74
CA CYS A 70 20.87 49.94 5.57
C CYS A 70 21.91 49.04 6.26
N PHE A 71 21.59 48.49 7.45
CA PHE A 71 22.44 47.52 8.13
C PHE A 71 22.58 46.20 7.36
N LEU A 72 21.49 45.70 6.75
CA LEU A 72 21.55 44.49 5.92
C LEU A 72 22.42 44.68 4.68
N ILE A 73 22.37 45.85 4.03
CA ILE A 73 23.23 46.17 2.89
C ILE A 73 24.71 46.25 3.33
N ILE A 74 25.00 46.92 4.45
CA ILE A 74 26.37 47.02 4.98
C ILE A 74 26.92 45.62 5.34
N ALA A 75 26.11 44.76 5.95
CA ALA A 75 26.50 43.39 6.27
C ALA A 75 26.76 42.55 5.01
N ALA A 76 25.93 42.69 3.97
CA ALA A 76 26.13 41.99 2.69
C ALA A 76 27.41 42.45 1.99
N VAL A 77 27.71 43.76 1.99
CA VAL A 77 28.95 44.31 1.43
C VAL A 77 30.17 43.81 2.21
N LEU A 78 30.10 43.76 3.54
CA LEU A 78 31.18 43.22 4.38
C LEU A 78 31.46 41.74 4.08
N LEU A 79 30.42 40.92 3.92
CA LEU A 79 30.59 39.50 3.56
C LEU A 79 31.22 39.32 2.17
N LEU A 80 30.85 40.17 1.21
CA LEU A 80 31.47 40.20 -0.12
C LEU A 80 32.95 40.60 -0.05
N PHE A 81 33.30 41.61 0.75
CA PHE A 81 34.69 42.01 0.95
C PHE A 81 35.52 40.94 1.66
N ILE A 82 34.96 40.25 2.66
CA ILE A 82 35.64 39.14 3.34
C ILE A 82 35.85 37.98 2.37
N GLY A 83 34.83 37.60 1.58
CA GLY A 83 34.95 36.59 0.55
C GLY A 83 35.98 36.94 -0.51
N PHE A 84 36.02 38.21 -0.94
CA PHE A 84 37.02 38.71 -1.88
C PHE A 84 38.43 38.70 -1.29
N LEU A 85 38.61 39.05 0.00
CA LEU A 85 39.90 38.99 0.69
C LEU A 85 40.39 37.54 0.84
N ILE A 86 39.51 36.60 1.18
CA ILE A 86 39.85 35.18 1.27
C ILE A 86 40.20 34.61 -0.11
N GLY A 87 39.43 34.97 -1.15
CA GLY A 87 39.72 34.62 -2.53
C GLY A 87 41.04 35.23 -3.01
N TYR A 88 41.30 36.50 -2.69
CA TYR A 88 42.53 37.20 -3.03
C TYR A 88 43.74 36.60 -2.31
N LEU A 89 43.63 36.25 -1.02
CA LEU A 89 44.71 35.60 -0.27
C LEU A 89 44.97 34.18 -0.77
N SER A 90 43.93 33.42 -1.13
CA SER A 90 44.07 32.10 -1.76
C SER A 90 44.73 32.20 -3.14
N TYR A 91 44.36 33.21 -3.94
CA TYR A 91 44.99 33.49 -5.23
C TYR A 91 46.43 33.96 -5.08
N ARG A 92 46.72 34.82 -4.09
CA ARG A 92 48.08 35.30 -3.81
C ARG A 92 48.97 34.22 -3.25
N SER A 93 48.44 33.30 -2.44
CA SER A 93 49.15 32.10 -1.97
C SER A 93 49.59 31.22 -3.15
N ARG A 94 48.74 31.06 -4.18
CA ARG A 94 49.13 30.40 -5.43
C ARG A 94 50.15 31.20 -6.26
N MET A 95 50.11 32.53 -6.22
CA MET A 95 51.06 33.40 -6.94
C MET A 95 52.38 33.64 -6.19
N GLN A 96 52.45 33.39 -4.88
CA GLN A 96 53.67 33.52 -4.07
C GLN A 96 54.66 32.38 -4.26
N VAL A 97 54.29 31.35 -5.02
CA VAL A 97 55.24 30.36 -5.54
C VAL A 97 56.07 30.93 -6.71
N ASN A 98 55.67 32.06 -7.31
CA ASN A 98 56.32 32.65 -8.49
C ASN A 98 56.76 34.12 -8.30
N ARG A 99 57.54 34.42 -7.26
CA ARG A 99 58.35 35.65 -7.23
C ARG A 99 59.79 35.36 -6.79
N CYS A 100 60.64 35.10 -7.78
CA CYS A 100 62.09 35.13 -7.62
C CYS A 100 62.50 36.59 -7.29
N LEU A 101 63.17 36.78 -6.16
CA LEU A 101 63.91 37.99 -5.83
C LEU A 101 65.37 37.74 -6.21
N ASP A 102 65.96 38.76 -6.82
CA ASP A 102 67.33 38.89 -7.33
C ASP A 102 67.61 38.33 -8.74
N GLY A 103 68.12 39.24 -9.58
CA GLY A 103 68.37 39.08 -11.01
C GLY A 103 69.55 38.18 -11.33
N SER A 104 69.37 36.87 -11.13
CA SER A 104 70.17 35.81 -11.72
C SER A 104 69.21 34.67 -12.08
N GLY A 105 68.94 34.50 -13.37
CA GLY A 105 67.88 33.62 -13.88
C GLY A 105 68.15 32.13 -13.72
N LYS A 106 68.06 31.60 -12.48
CA LYS A 106 67.90 30.18 -12.16
C LYS A 106 67.10 30.05 -10.87
N CYS A 107 65.88 29.49 -10.94
CA CYS A 107 65.11 29.12 -9.75
C CYS A 107 65.23 27.58 -9.60
N GLU A 108 65.89 27.14 -8.52
CA GLU A 108 66.19 25.75 -8.17
C GLU A 108 65.01 25.16 -7.38
N MET A 109 64.37 24.10 -7.90
CA MET A 109 63.47 23.27 -7.11
C MET A 109 64.28 22.13 -6.49
N THR A 110 64.28 22.02 -5.17
CA THR A 110 64.68 20.80 -4.45
C THR A 110 63.54 19.77 -4.51
N PRO A 111 63.70 18.61 -5.18
CA PRO A 111 62.89 17.44 -4.90
C PRO A 111 63.57 16.67 -3.77
N THR A 112 62.89 16.52 -2.64
CA THR A 112 63.32 15.52 -1.65
C THR A 112 62.75 14.17 -2.10
N ALA A 113 63.63 13.16 -2.14
CA ALA A 113 63.44 11.78 -2.57
C ALA A 113 63.56 11.51 -4.08
N SER A 114 64.76 11.72 -4.63
CA SER A 114 65.23 10.94 -5.78
C SER A 114 65.71 9.57 -5.29
N TYR A 115 64.90 8.54 -5.55
CA TYR A 115 65.41 7.18 -5.67
C TYR A 115 66.29 7.10 -6.92
N LEU A 116 67.36 6.32 -6.80
CA LEU A 116 68.32 6.06 -7.86
C LEU A 116 67.58 5.57 -9.11
N THR A 117 67.80 6.29 -10.21
CA THR A 117 67.49 5.88 -11.58
C THR A 117 68.25 4.60 -11.90
N ASN A 118 67.53 3.49 -12.03
CA ASN A 118 67.89 2.47 -12.99
C ASN A 118 66.98 2.70 -14.20
N ASP A 119 67.60 2.89 -15.35
CA ASP A 119 66.94 2.89 -16.65
C ASP A 119 66.26 1.53 -16.85
N ASP A 120 64.95 1.48 -16.67
CA ASP A 120 64.09 0.46 -17.27
C ASP A 120 62.78 1.17 -17.61
N GLU A 121 62.46 1.25 -18.90
CA GLU A 121 61.19 1.75 -19.42
C GLU A 121 60.06 0.88 -18.87
N THR A 122 59.56 1.21 -17.69
CA THR A 122 58.31 0.67 -17.17
C THR A 122 57.22 1.66 -17.55
N GLU A 123 56.51 1.35 -18.62
CA GLU A 123 55.21 1.94 -18.92
C GLU A 123 54.37 1.85 -17.64
N GLU A 124 54.03 2.99 -17.03
CA GLU A 124 53.00 3.02 -16.00
C GLU A 124 51.70 2.59 -16.70
N GLU A 125 51.30 1.32 -16.53
CA GLU A 125 49.99 0.84 -16.93
C GLU A 125 48.95 1.71 -16.20
N GLU A 126 48.38 2.69 -16.91
CA GLU A 126 47.13 3.34 -16.51
C GLU A 126 46.07 2.25 -16.44
N VAL A 127 45.86 1.67 -15.25
CA VAL A 127 44.75 0.77 -15.00
C VAL A 127 43.48 1.53 -15.36
N PRO A 128 42.74 1.11 -16.40
CA PRO A 128 41.53 1.82 -16.78
C PRO A 128 40.59 1.84 -15.58
N GLY A 129 40.16 3.04 -15.19
CA GLY A 129 39.13 3.18 -14.17
C GLY A 129 37.86 2.40 -14.56
N PRO A 130 36.97 2.12 -13.61
CA PRO A 130 35.72 1.42 -13.91
C PRO A 130 34.94 2.14 -15.03
N PRO A 131 34.28 1.39 -15.92
CA PRO A 131 33.56 1.99 -17.04
C PRO A 131 32.48 2.95 -16.53
N VAL A 132 32.47 4.18 -17.06
CA VAL A 132 31.47 5.20 -16.73
C VAL A 132 30.36 5.14 -17.77
N PHE A 133 29.16 4.74 -17.34
CA PHE A 133 27.97 4.72 -18.19
C PHE A 133 27.11 5.96 -17.98
N TYR A 134 26.65 6.55 -19.08
CA TYR A 134 25.66 7.63 -19.06
C TYR A 134 24.25 7.08 -19.32
N TRP A 135 23.24 7.90 -19.01
CA TRP A 135 21.83 7.50 -19.09
C TRP A 135 21.39 6.82 -20.41
N PRO A 136 21.75 7.31 -21.61
CA PRO A 136 21.34 6.66 -22.86
C PRO A 136 21.83 5.21 -22.94
N THR A 137 23.09 4.97 -22.57
CA THR A 137 23.69 3.64 -22.58
C THR A 137 23.02 2.72 -21.56
N LEU A 138 22.74 3.19 -20.35
CA LEU A 138 22.04 2.39 -19.33
C LEU A 138 20.62 2.01 -19.76
N ARG A 139 19.90 2.95 -20.38
CA ARG A 139 18.56 2.70 -20.94
C ARG A 139 18.61 1.65 -22.04
N ASP A 140 19.58 1.76 -22.96
CA ASP A 140 19.70 0.84 -24.08
C ASP A 140 20.12 -0.56 -23.58
N LEU A 141 21.06 -0.66 -22.63
CA LEU A 141 21.43 -1.91 -21.97
C LEU A 141 20.24 -2.59 -21.28
N LEU A 142 19.42 -1.82 -20.56
CA LEU A 142 18.21 -2.34 -19.93
C LEU A 142 17.22 -2.85 -20.98
N SER A 143 16.99 -2.07 -22.05
CA SER A 143 16.06 -2.44 -23.13
C SER A 143 16.51 -3.71 -23.86
N ASP A 144 17.80 -3.86 -24.10
CA ASP A 144 18.37 -5.00 -24.84
C ASP A 144 18.36 -6.29 -24.04
N LYS A 145 18.50 -6.20 -22.71
CA LYS A 145 18.54 -7.37 -21.81
C LYS A 145 17.16 -7.85 -21.36
N LEU A 146 16.12 -7.02 -21.40
CA LEU A 146 14.76 -7.41 -21.03
C LEU A 146 14.20 -8.47 -21.99
N SER A 147 13.73 -9.59 -21.43
CA SER A 147 13.24 -10.72 -22.22
C SER A 147 11.77 -11.03 -21.97
N ALA A 148 10.95 -10.92 -23.02
CA ALA A 148 9.56 -11.35 -22.98
C ALA A 148 9.41 -12.86 -22.71
N THR A 149 10.34 -13.69 -23.22
CA THR A 149 10.27 -15.15 -23.04
C THR A 149 10.47 -15.54 -21.58
N ARG A 150 11.36 -14.86 -20.85
CA ARG A 150 11.57 -15.11 -19.42
C ARG A 150 10.34 -14.73 -18.58
N LEU A 151 9.69 -13.62 -18.92
CA LEU A 151 8.42 -13.23 -18.30
C LEU A 151 7.34 -14.30 -18.52
N GLU A 152 7.21 -14.81 -19.74
CA GLU A 152 6.27 -15.89 -20.06
C GLU A 152 6.59 -17.19 -19.30
N ASP A 153 7.86 -17.59 -19.24
CA ASP A 153 8.29 -18.80 -18.54
C ASP A 153 8.01 -18.70 -17.04
N SER A 154 8.27 -17.54 -16.43
CA SER A 154 7.93 -17.27 -15.03
C SER A 154 6.42 -17.39 -14.77
N LEU A 155 5.58 -16.87 -15.69
CA LEU A 155 4.12 -16.99 -15.59
C LEU A 155 3.62 -18.43 -15.77
N ARG A 156 4.24 -19.22 -16.65
CA ARG A 156 3.88 -20.63 -16.90
C ARG A 156 4.05 -21.49 -15.65
N GLN A 157 5.05 -21.22 -14.82
CA GLN A 157 5.25 -21.96 -13.57
C GLN A 157 4.02 -21.87 -12.65
N ARG A 158 3.37 -20.69 -12.59
CA ARG A 158 2.13 -20.50 -11.80
C ARG A 158 0.92 -21.22 -12.39
N ALA A 159 0.84 -21.35 -13.71
CA ALA A 159 -0.28 -22.02 -14.37
C ALA A 159 -0.41 -23.50 -14.00
N SER A 160 0.69 -24.14 -13.58
CA SER A 160 0.73 -25.57 -13.22
C SER A 160 0.16 -25.91 -11.84
N LYS A 161 -0.13 -24.90 -10.99
CA LYS A 161 -0.55 -25.10 -9.60
C LYS A 161 -1.98 -24.62 -9.37
N ASN A 162 -2.64 -25.21 -8.37
CA ASN A 162 -4.07 -24.94 -8.12
C ASN A 162 -4.31 -23.75 -7.17
N SER A 163 -3.40 -23.47 -6.23
CA SER A 163 -3.53 -22.36 -5.27
C SER A 163 -2.18 -21.91 -4.72
N PHE A 164 -2.06 -20.61 -4.44
CA PHE A 164 -0.91 -19.96 -3.80
C PHE A 164 -1.36 -19.12 -2.60
N GLU A 165 -2.36 -19.60 -1.86
CA GLU A 165 -2.86 -18.90 -0.68
C GLU A 165 -1.74 -18.68 0.36
N ALA A 166 -1.77 -17.51 1.01
CA ALA A 166 -0.71 -17.06 1.91
C ALA A 166 -0.43 -18.08 3.03
N GLY A 167 0.85 -18.44 3.18
CA GLY A 167 1.32 -19.39 4.19
C GLY A 167 0.92 -20.85 3.95
N GLN A 168 0.49 -21.21 2.73
CA GLN A 168 0.37 -22.61 2.30
C GLN A 168 1.67 -23.10 1.65
N SER A 169 1.80 -24.42 1.50
CA SER A 169 3.01 -25.06 0.96
C SER A 169 3.44 -24.52 -0.41
N ASN A 170 2.51 -24.25 -1.34
CA ASN A 170 2.86 -23.69 -2.65
C ASN A 170 3.38 -22.26 -2.56
N ASP A 171 2.88 -21.45 -1.62
CA ASP A 171 3.39 -20.10 -1.36
C ASP A 171 4.82 -20.18 -0.79
N GLU A 172 5.06 -21.07 0.18
CA GLU A 172 6.40 -21.31 0.75
C GLU A 172 7.40 -21.82 -0.29
N ILE A 173 7.01 -22.78 -1.14
CA ILE A 173 7.86 -23.29 -2.24
C ILE A 173 8.20 -22.16 -3.21
N THR A 174 7.24 -21.29 -3.53
CA THR A 174 7.49 -20.14 -4.41
C THR A 174 8.41 -19.13 -3.74
N ALA A 175 8.29 -18.94 -2.43
CA ALA A 175 9.18 -18.08 -1.65
C ALA A 175 10.63 -18.58 -1.70
N GLN A 176 10.84 -19.88 -1.47
CA GLN A 176 12.16 -20.53 -1.58
C GLN A 176 12.72 -20.41 -3.00
N TYR A 177 11.90 -20.68 -4.02
CA TYR A 177 12.31 -20.53 -5.41
C TYR A 177 12.80 -19.11 -5.75
N ILE A 178 12.10 -18.07 -5.26
CA ILE A 178 12.52 -16.67 -5.47
C ILE A 178 13.83 -16.38 -4.73
N HIS A 179 14.00 -16.89 -3.51
CA HIS A 179 15.24 -16.74 -2.75
C HIS A 179 16.44 -17.37 -3.50
N ASP A 180 16.26 -18.58 -4.02
CA ASP A 180 17.28 -19.29 -4.79
C ASP A 180 17.62 -18.55 -6.09
N LEU A 181 16.61 -17.99 -6.77
CA LEU A 181 16.80 -17.15 -7.95
C LEU A 181 17.62 -15.89 -7.64
N PHE A 182 17.25 -15.16 -6.59
CA PHE A 182 18.00 -13.96 -6.16
C PHE A 182 19.46 -14.29 -5.84
N THR A 183 19.70 -15.43 -5.20
CA THR A 183 21.06 -15.92 -4.93
C THR A 183 21.79 -16.25 -6.24
N THR A 184 21.11 -16.92 -7.18
CA THR A 184 21.66 -17.30 -8.49
C THR A 184 21.97 -16.08 -9.35
N PHE A 185 21.18 -15.02 -9.26
CA PHE A 185 21.41 -13.76 -9.96
C PHE A 185 22.62 -12.99 -9.42
N GLY A 186 23.18 -13.40 -8.27
CA GLY A 186 24.35 -12.76 -7.69
C GLY A 186 24.05 -11.43 -7.00
N LEU A 187 22.84 -11.25 -6.46
CA LEU A 187 22.53 -10.09 -5.61
C LEU A 187 23.47 -10.07 -4.38
N ASP A 188 23.81 -8.87 -3.89
CA ASP A 188 24.81 -8.71 -2.82
C ASP A 188 24.33 -9.26 -1.48
N GLU A 189 23.05 -9.11 -1.18
CA GLU A 189 22.41 -9.66 0.02
C GLU A 189 21.06 -10.26 -0.35
N VAL A 190 20.76 -11.43 0.21
CA VAL A 190 19.46 -12.10 0.06
C VAL A 190 19.05 -12.65 1.43
N TRP A 191 17.85 -12.31 1.88
CA TRP A 191 17.35 -12.76 3.18
C TRP A 191 15.83 -12.95 3.19
N ASN A 192 15.37 -13.69 4.18
CA ASN A 192 13.97 -13.98 4.42
C ASN A 192 13.51 -13.26 5.68
N ASP A 193 12.34 -12.64 5.60
CA ASP A 193 11.67 -11.97 6.70
C ASP A 193 10.37 -12.71 7.01
N GLU A 194 10.32 -13.35 8.17
CA GLU A 194 9.23 -14.23 8.58
C GLU A 194 8.28 -13.52 9.55
N HIS A 195 6.97 -13.64 9.31
CA HIS A 195 5.94 -13.15 10.22
C HIS A 195 4.92 -14.24 10.52
N TYR A 196 4.37 -14.23 11.74
CA TYR A 196 3.29 -15.13 12.13
C TYR A 196 2.01 -14.31 12.24
N VAL A 197 1.10 -14.50 11.29
CA VAL A 197 -0.11 -13.69 11.14
C VAL A 197 -1.37 -14.53 11.30
N LYS A 198 -2.41 -13.92 11.85
CA LYS A 198 -3.71 -14.58 12.01
C LYS A 198 -4.61 -14.31 10.80
N LEU A 199 -4.65 -15.27 9.87
CA LEU A 199 -5.49 -15.20 8.67
C LEU A 199 -6.87 -15.85 8.93
N GLN A 200 -7.83 -15.57 8.04
CA GLN A 200 -9.11 -16.27 8.02
C GLN A 200 -9.21 -17.10 6.75
N VAL A 201 -9.57 -18.37 6.87
CA VAL A 201 -9.79 -19.30 5.75
C VAL A 201 -11.18 -19.91 5.80
N LYS A 202 -11.58 -20.60 4.72
CA LYS A 202 -12.83 -21.37 4.69
C LYS A 202 -12.77 -22.51 5.72
N GLY A 203 -13.84 -22.71 6.49
CA GLY A 203 -13.95 -23.83 7.43
C GLY A 203 -14.33 -25.15 6.77
N SER A 204 -14.49 -26.20 7.58
CA SER A 204 -14.90 -27.53 7.13
C SER A 204 -16.34 -27.56 6.60
N SER A 205 -17.23 -26.75 7.18
CA SER A 205 -18.59 -26.55 6.70
C SER A 205 -18.61 -25.48 5.61
N ASN A 206 -19.34 -25.72 4.53
CA ASN A 206 -19.49 -24.74 3.46
C ASN A 206 -20.26 -23.50 3.93
N ASN A 207 -19.92 -22.34 3.35
CA ASN A 207 -20.74 -21.14 3.45
C ASN A 207 -21.97 -21.33 2.56
N GLN A 208 -23.12 -20.86 3.01
CA GLN A 208 -24.40 -21.10 2.34
C GLN A 208 -25.24 -19.83 2.29
N VAL A 209 -25.93 -19.65 1.17
CA VAL A 209 -26.95 -18.63 0.98
C VAL A 209 -28.24 -19.37 0.65
N ILE A 210 -29.25 -19.21 1.52
CA ILE A 210 -30.54 -19.90 1.43
C ILE A 210 -31.63 -18.86 1.32
N ILE A 211 -32.57 -19.06 0.40
CA ILE A 211 -33.81 -18.28 0.32
C ILE A 211 -34.87 -19.02 1.11
N GLN A 212 -35.53 -18.33 2.03
CA GLN A 212 -36.67 -18.84 2.79
C GLN A 212 -37.92 -18.05 2.39
N GLU A 213 -38.95 -18.74 1.94
CA GLU A 213 -40.22 -18.13 1.53
C GLU A 213 -41.38 -19.08 1.86
N ASN A 214 -42.41 -18.56 2.55
CA ASN A 214 -43.63 -19.30 2.92
C ASN A 214 -43.38 -20.67 3.60
N GLY A 215 -42.30 -20.79 4.37
CA GLY A 215 -41.91 -22.03 5.06
C GLY A 215 -41.10 -23.03 4.22
N GLY A 216 -40.87 -22.73 2.93
CA GLY A 216 -39.92 -23.46 2.09
C GLY A 216 -38.50 -22.90 2.20
N GLU A 217 -37.51 -23.77 2.15
CA GLU A 217 -36.09 -23.41 2.09
C GLU A 217 -35.49 -23.87 0.76
N GLU A 218 -34.81 -22.97 0.07
CA GLU A 218 -34.12 -23.26 -1.17
C GLU A 218 -32.68 -22.77 -1.09
N VAL A 219 -31.71 -23.67 -1.28
CA VAL A 219 -30.29 -23.32 -1.33
C VAL A 219 -30.03 -22.57 -2.62
N LEU A 220 -29.74 -21.28 -2.52
CA LEU A 220 -29.42 -20.42 -3.66
C LEU A 220 -28.02 -20.74 -4.20
N GLU A 221 -27.04 -20.77 -3.30
CA GLU A 221 -25.66 -21.08 -3.65
C GLU A 221 -24.90 -21.56 -2.41
N SER A 222 -23.91 -22.45 -2.62
CA SER A 222 -22.88 -22.78 -1.64
C SER A 222 -21.52 -22.36 -2.23
N PRO A 223 -21.10 -21.09 -2.07
CA PRO A 223 -19.93 -20.57 -2.75
C PRO A 223 -18.64 -21.30 -2.36
N GLU A 224 -17.79 -21.55 -3.36
CA GLU A 224 -16.45 -22.05 -3.11
C GLU A 224 -15.55 -20.95 -2.54
N ALA A 225 -15.69 -19.73 -3.08
CA ALA A 225 -15.02 -18.53 -2.60
C ALA A 225 -15.61 -18.05 -1.27
N TYR A 226 -14.82 -17.29 -0.52
CA TYR A 226 -15.21 -16.70 0.76
C TYR A 226 -14.66 -15.28 0.88
N VAL A 227 -15.18 -14.56 1.87
CA VAL A 227 -14.67 -13.24 2.25
C VAL A 227 -13.84 -13.38 3.52
N ALA A 228 -12.53 -13.17 3.40
CA ALA A 228 -11.63 -13.17 4.54
C ALA A 228 -11.99 -12.05 5.52
N TYR A 229 -11.86 -12.35 6.80
CA TYR A 229 -12.25 -11.52 7.95
C TYR A 229 -13.75 -11.23 8.08
N SER A 230 -14.61 -11.94 7.34
CA SER A 230 -16.06 -11.91 7.55
C SER A 230 -16.43 -12.41 8.96
N LYS A 231 -17.48 -11.86 9.57
CA LYS A 231 -18.00 -12.40 10.83
C LYS A 231 -18.61 -13.78 10.57
N CYS A 232 -18.22 -14.76 11.37
CA CYS A 232 -18.79 -16.09 11.31
C CYS A 232 -20.15 -16.15 12.02
N GLY A 233 -21.05 -16.95 11.50
CA GLY A 233 -22.40 -17.13 12.03
C GLY A 233 -23.46 -17.19 10.94
N SER A 234 -24.72 -17.33 11.36
CA SER A 234 -25.90 -17.32 10.50
C SER A 234 -26.74 -16.09 10.84
N VAL A 235 -27.16 -15.37 9.81
CA VAL A 235 -28.07 -14.22 9.92
C VAL A 235 -29.18 -14.34 8.88
N THR A 236 -30.39 -13.95 9.27
CA THR A 236 -31.54 -13.90 8.38
C THR A 236 -32.02 -12.47 8.24
N GLY A 237 -32.28 -12.03 7.01
CA GLY A 237 -32.77 -10.69 6.75
C GLY A 237 -33.39 -10.55 5.37
N LYS A 238 -34.15 -9.48 5.16
CA LYS A 238 -34.70 -9.15 3.84
C LYS A 238 -33.55 -8.74 2.89
N PRO A 239 -33.49 -9.28 1.66
CA PRO A 239 -32.48 -8.88 0.69
C PRO A 239 -32.76 -7.47 0.15
N VAL A 240 -31.77 -6.57 0.13
CA VAL A 240 -31.92 -5.22 -0.45
C VAL A 240 -30.74 -4.92 -1.38
N PHE A 241 -31.03 -4.63 -2.65
CA PHE A 241 -30.00 -4.25 -3.62
C PHE A 241 -29.64 -2.76 -3.50
N VAL A 242 -28.35 -2.45 -3.41
CA VAL A 242 -27.81 -1.09 -3.20
C VAL A 242 -26.63 -0.81 -4.14
N ASN A 243 -26.78 -1.15 -5.43
CA ASN A 243 -25.83 -0.80 -6.50
C ASN A 243 -24.36 -1.10 -6.16
N TYR A 244 -23.47 -0.10 -6.05
CA TYR A 244 -22.06 -0.29 -5.69
C TYR A 244 -21.80 -0.11 -4.19
N GLY A 245 -22.82 0.09 -3.35
CA GLY A 245 -22.64 0.25 -1.90
C GLY A 245 -21.92 1.55 -1.52
N LEU A 246 -22.02 2.59 -2.35
CA LEU A 246 -21.53 3.92 -2.00
C LEU A 246 -22.44 4.53 -0.93
N LYS A 247 -21.92 5.46 -0.11
CA LYS A 247 -22.74 6.20 0.87
C LYS A 247 -23.96 6.88 0.20
N ALA A 248 -23.79 7.40 -1.01
CA ALA A 248 -24.87 7.98 -1.82
C ALA A 248 -25.92 6.94 -2.27
N ASP A 249 -25.51 5.70 -2.57
CA ASP A 249 -26.44 4.62 -2.94
C ASP A 249 -27.34 4.27 -1.73
N PHE A 250 -26.76 4.20 -0.53
CA PHE A 250 -27.49 3.98 0.72
C PHE A 250 -28.45 5.12 1.04
N GLN A 251 -28.00 6.37 0.94
CA GLN A 251 -28.83 7.55 1.17
C GLN A 251 -30.05 7.55 0.24
N ARG A 252 -29.85 7.26 -1.05
CA ARG A 252 -30.94 7.21 -2.03
C ARG A 252 -31.99 6.16 -1.68
N MET A 253 -31.59 5.02 -1.10
CA MET A 253 -32.54 4.02 -0.63
C MET A 253 -33.33 4.51 0.60
N GLN A 254 -32.67 5.21 1.53
CA GLN A 254 -33.34 5.81 2.69
C GLN A 254 -34.31 6.93 2.29
N ASP A 255 -33.96 7.74 1.29
CA ASP A 255 -34.81 8.81 0.75
C ASP A 255 -36.12 8.28 0.14
N GLN A 256 -36.11 7.03 -0.34
CA GLN A 256 -37.30 6.32 -0.80
C GLN A 256 -38.10 5.64 0.34
N GLY A 257 -37.68 5.82 1.59
CA GLY A 257 -38.32 5.28 2.78
C GLY A 257 -38.02 3.81 3.06
N VAL A 258 -36.91 3.26 2.55
CA VAL A 258 -36.51 1.87 2.82
C VAL A 258 -35.79 1.77 4.16
N SER A 259 -36.29 0.91 5.05
CA SER A 259 -35.54 0.54 6.26
C SER A 259 -34.45 -0.48 5.92
N LEU A 260 -33.20 -0.12 6.18
CA LEU A 260 -32.02 -0.96 5.93
C LEU A 260 -31.55 -1.71 7.19
N ASN A 261 -32.07 -1.33 8.35
CA ASN A 261 -31.73 -2.00 9.61
C ASN A 261 -32.26 -3.44 9.60
N GLY A 262 -31.42 -4.42 9.97
CA GLY A 262 -31.80 -5.84 9.98
C GLY A 262 -31.85 -6.50 8.60
N THR A 263 -31.38 -5.84 7.54
CA THR A 263 -31.42 -6.37 6.16
C THR A 263 -30.11 -7.03 5.74
N ILE A 264 -30.17 -7.79 4.64
CA ILE A 264 -28.99 -8.31 3.94
C ILE A 264 -28.80 -7.49 2.68
N ILE A 265 -27.71 -6.73 2.63
CA ILE A 265 -27.41 -5.83 1.52
C ILE A 265 -26.76 -6.59 0.37
N ILE A 266 -27.18 -6.33 -0.87
CA ILE A 266 -26.57 -6.89 -2.08
C ILE A 266 -25.95 -5.74 -2.86
N PHE A 267 -24.65 -5.86 -3.18
CA PHE A 267 -23.95 -4.87 -3.98
C PHE A 267 -23.05 -5.51 -5.04
N LYS A 268 -22.78 -4.72 -6.08
CA LYS A 268 -21.82 -5.01 -7.15
C LYS A 268 -20.39 -4.81 -6.66
N ALA A 269 -19.48 -5.64 -7.14
CA ALA A 269 -18.05 -5.39 -7.05
C ALA A 269 -17.64 -4.12 -7.82
N GLY A 270 -16.55 -3.48 -7.41
CA GLY A 270 -15.99 -2.28 -8.06
C GLY A 270 -16.33 -0.95 -7.38
N LYS A 271 -15.82 0.16 -7.92
CA LYS A 271 -15.87 1.55 -7.40
C LYS A 271 -15.15 1.78 -6.06
N ILE A 272 -15.47 1.01 -5.04
CA ILE A 272 -14.86 1.04 -3.70
C ILE A 272 -14.50 -0.39 -3.26
N THR A 273 -13.66 -0.52 -2.25
CA THR A 273 -13.24 -1.82 -1.71
C THR A 273 -14.40 -2.56 -1.04
N LEU A 274 -14.29 -3.89 -0.95
CA LEU A 274 -15.28 -4.70 -0.23
C LEU A 274 -15.40 -4.27 1.25
N ALA A 275 -14.27 -3.95 1.88
CA ALA A 275 -14.25 -3.48 3.27
C ALA A 275 -15.05 -2.17 3.46
N GLU A 276 -14.92 -1.20 2.56
CA GLU A 276 -15.69 0.05 2.61
C GLU A 276 -17.19 -0.18 2.39
N LYS A 277 -17.57 -1.06 1.45
CA LYS A 277 -18.98 -1.42 1.23
C LYS A 277 -19.61 -2.03 2.48
N VAL A 278 -18.86 -2.93 3.13
CA VAL A 278 -19.27 -3.61 4.36
C VAL A 278 -19.37 -2.61 5.52
N ALA A 279 -18.43 -1.68 5.63
CA ALA A 279 -18.48 -0.61 6.63
C ALA A 279 -19.73 0.27 6.45
N ASN A 280 -20.02 0.71 5.22
CA ASN A 280 -21.23 1.49 4.91
C ASN A 280 -22.52 0.70 5.22
N ALA A 281 -22.57 -0.59 4.86
CA ALA A 281 -23.71 -1.46 5.17
C ALA A 281 -23.92 -1.61 6.69
N GLN A 282 -22.82 -1.71 7.44
CA GLN A 282 -22.85 -1.80 8.89
C GLN A 282 -23.31 -0.49 9.55
N GLU A 283 -22.92 0.67 9.00
CA GLU A 283 -23.36 2.00 9.49
C GLU A 283 -24.89 2.15 9.43
N VAL A 284 -25.55 1.56 8.42
CA VAL A 284 -27.01 1.60 8.27
C VAL A 284 -27.75 0.47 9.00
N GLY A 285 -27.05 -0.33 9.80
CA GLY A 285 -27.64 -1.41 10.61
C GLY A 285 -27.92 -2.71 9.86
N ALA A 286 -27.32 -2.94 8.69
CA ALA A 286 -27.44 -4.23 8.03
C ALA A 286 -26.85 -5.36 8.89
N VAL A 287 -27.42 -6.57 8.79
CA VAL A 287 -26.92 -7.75 9.52
C VAL A 287 -25.99 -8.62 8.67
N GLY A 288 -26.10 -8.48 7.34
CA GLY A 288 -25.21 -9.16 6.41
C GLY A 288 -25.09 -8.46 5.07
N ALA A 289 -24.14 -8.92 4.26
CA ALA A 289 -23.85 -8.38 2.95
C ALA A 289 -23.45 -9.46 1.94
N LEU A 290 -23.89 -9.29 0.70
CA LEU A 290 -23.60 -10.13 -0.44
C LEU A 290 -22.94 -9.30 -1.54
N MET A 291 -21.80 -9.77 -2.06
CA MET A 291 -21.13 -9.16 -3.21
C MET A 291 -21.16 -10.08 -4.42
N TYR A 292 -21.43 -9.52 -5.61
CA TYR A 292 -21.28 -10.25 -6.87
C TYR A 292 -20.57 -9.40 -7.93
N MET A 293 -20.05 -10.05 -8.97
CA MET A 293 -19.51 -9.37 -10.14
C MET A 293 -20.61 -9.25 -11.19
N ASP A 294 -21.02 -8.02 -11.49
CA ASP A 294 -22.04 -7.77 -12.51
C ASP A 294 -21.45 -7.96 -13.91
N PRO A 295 -22.09 -8.75 -14.81
CA PRO A 295 -21.62 -8.90 -16.19
C PRO A 295 -21.49 -7.57 -16.95
N TYR A 296 -22.24 -6.53 -16.56
CA TYR A 296 -22.12 -5.19 -17.12
C TYR A 296 -20.70 -4.61 -16.99
N ASP A 297 -20.09 -4.76 -15.81
CA ASP A 297 -18.73 -4.28 -15.53
C ASP A 297 -17.67 -5.36 -15.84
N TYR A 298 -18.01 -6.62 -15.63
CA TYR A 298 -17.10 -7.77 -15.68
C TYR A 298 -17.47 -8.70 -16.84
N ARG A 299 -17.48 -8.16 -18.06
CA ARG A 299 -17.77 -8.94 -19.27
C ARG A 299 -16.76 -10.09 -19.42
N ASN A 300 -17.26 -11.25 -19.84
CA ASN A 300 -16.46 -12.46 -20.09
C ASN A 300 -15.73 -13.07 -18.87
N THR A 301 -16.02 -12.64 -17.64
CA THR A 301 -15.46 -13.31 -16.46
C THR A 301 -16.15 -14.64 -16.22
N LYS A 302 -15.39 -15.75 -16.28
CA LYS A 302 -15.86 -17.11 -15.97
C LYS A 302 -15.83 -17.44 -14.48
N THR A 303 -15.37 -16.52 -13.64
CA THR A 303 -15.25 -16.76 -12.20
C THR A 303 -16.63 -16.71 -11.55
N PRO A 304 -17.11 -17.81 -10.93
CA PRO A 304 -18.46 -17.86 -10.37
C PRO A 304 -18.66 -16.82 -9.28
N ALA A 305 -17.83 -16.82 -8.24
CA ALA A 305 -17.83 -15.85 -7.15
C ALA A 305 -16.39 -15.37 -6.87
N PRO A 306 -16.15 -14.07 -6.66
CA PRO A 306 -14.81 -13.55 -6.38
C PRO A 306 -14.40 -13.84 -4.94
N PHE A 307 -13.12 -14.12 -4.69
CA PHE A 307 -12.55 -14.02 -3.34
C PHE A 307 -12.38 -12.54 -2.94
N GLY A 308 -12.57 -12.22 -1.66
CA GLY A 308 -12.35 -10.87 -1.14
C GLY A 308 -11.91 -10.86 0.33
N HIS A 309 -11.59 -9.68 0.85
CA HIS A 309 -11.40 -9.45 2.29
C HIS A 309 -12.26 -8.26 2.73
N ALA A 310 -12.70 -8.29 3.99
CA ALA A 310 -13.56 -7.26 4.57
C ALA A 310 -12.87 -6.44 5.68
N HIS A 311 -11.56 -6.62 5.88
CA HIS A 311 -10.79 -5.79 6.81
C HIS A 311 -10.59 -4.38 6.23
N LEU A 312 -11.12 -3.38 6.94
CA LEU A 312 -10.93 -1.96 6.65
C LEU A 312 -9.61 -1.49 7.26
N GLY A 313 -8.51 -1.89 6.63
CA GLY A 313 -7.16 -1.63 7.09
C GLY A 313 -6.13 -2.42 6.28
N THR A 314 -4.89 -2.42 6.75
CA THR A 314 -3.79 -3.20 6.16
C THR A 314 -3.02 -3.91 7.26
N GLY A 315 -2.27 -4.95 6.88
CA GLY A 315 -1.52 -5.78 7.83
C GLY A 315 -2.38 -6.81 8.57
N ASP A 316 -1.82 -7.42 9.61
CA ASP A 316 -2.55 -8.34 10.49
C ASP A 316 -3.55 -7.54 11.35
N PRO A 317 -4.87 -7.81 11.24
CA PRO A 317 -5.87 -7.11 12.05
C PRO A 317 -5.80 -7.43 13.54
N PHE A 318 -4.95 -8.35 13.99
CA PHE A 318 -4.77 -8.70 15.40
C PHE A 318 -3.50 -8.13 16.03
N THR A 319 -2.66 -7.46 15.25
CA THR A 319 -1.48 -6.71 15.73
C THR A 319 -1.40 -5.33 15.07
N PRO A 320 -2.44 -4.47 15.20
CA PRO A 320 -2.43 -3.15 14.58
C PRO A 320 -1.29 -2.29 15.16
N GLY A 321 -0.43 -1.76 14.28
CA GLY A 321 0.67 -0.87 14.66
C GLY A 321 1.95 -1.56 15.16
N PHE A 322 1.96 -2.90 15.25
CA PHE A 322 3.13 -3.67 15.69
C PHE A 322 3.38 -4.86 14.75
N PRO A 323 4.65 -5.29 14.57
CA PRO A 323 4.96 -6.51 13.83
C PRO A 323 4.27 -7.73 14.46
N SER A 324 3.84 -8.67 13.62
CA SER A 324 3.14 -9.87 14.06
C SER A 324 4.15 -10.95 14.49
N PHE A 325 4.36 -11.05 15.80
CA PHE A 325 5.22 -12.07 16.40
C PHE A 325 4.45 -13.37 16.66
N ASN A 326 5.19 -14.45 16.92
CA ASN A 326 4.60 -15.67 17.45
C ASN A 326 3.80 -15.33 18.73
N HIS A 327 2.51 -15.70 18.78
CA HIS A 327 1.47 -15.21 19.70
C HIS A 327 1.68 -15.56 21.19
N THR A 328 2.91 -15.78 21.63
CA THR A 328 3.29 -16.10 23.00
C THR A 328 3.60 -14.85 23.84
N GLN A 329 3.95 -13.72 23.21
CA GLN A 329 4.48 -12.55 23.92
C GLN A 329 3.48 -11.40 24.11
N PHE A 330 2.51 -11.23 23.21
CA PHE A 330 1.51 -10.15 23.29
C PHE A 330 0.10 -10.68 23.07
N PRO A 331 -0.89 -10.30 23.90
CA PRO A 331 -2.28 -10.65 23.66
C PRO A 331 -2.76 -9.96 22.37
N PRO A 332 -3.43 -10.68 21.45
CA PRO A 332 -3.91 -10.11 20.20
C PRO A 332 -4.93 -9.00 20.47
N VAL A 333 -4.72 -7.83 19.86
CA VAL A 333 -5.65 -6.69 19.93
C VAL A 333 -6.44 -6.63 18.63
N LYS A 334 -7.76 -6.77 18.73
CA LYS A 334 -8.64 -6.79 17.57
C LYS A 334 -8.76 -5.39 16.95
N SER A 335 -8.38 -5.26 15.67
CA SER A 335 -8.55 -4.03 14.89
C SER A 335 -10.01 -3.60 14.83
N SER A 336 -10.25 -2.29 14.97
CA SER A 336 -11.56 -1.65 14.77
C SER A 336 -12.08 -1.77 13.34
N GLY A 337 -11.20 -2.05 12.37
CA GLY A 337 -11.53 -2.23 10.96
C GLY A 337 -12.11 -3.61 10.61
N LEU A 338 -12.26 -4.52 11.58
CA LEU A 338 -12.88 -5.83 11.34
C LEU A 338 -14.42 -5.72 11.31
N PRO A 339 -15.10 -6.36 10.36
CA PRO A 339 -16.55 -6.26 10.23
C PRO A 339 -17.28 -6.99 11.38
N ARG A 340 -18.45 -6.47 11.74
CA ARG A 340 -19.36 -7.03 12.74
C ARG A 340 -20.62 -7.67 12.12
N ILE A 341 -20.68 -7.70 10.79
CA ILE A 341 -21.76 -8.27 9.99
C ILE A 341 -21.24 -9.46 9.17
N VAL A 342 -22.14 -10.36 8.78
CA VAL A 342 -21.79 -11.54 7.99
C VAL A 342 -21.69 -11.17 6.52
N VAL A 343 -20.56 -11.45 5.88
CA VAL A 343 -20.29 -11.07 4.49
C VAL A 343 -19.91 -12.29 3.65
N GLN A 344 -20.49 -12.40 2.47
CA GLN A 344 -20.18 -13.47 1.53
C GLN A 344 -20.23 -12.99 0.08
N THR A 345 -19.44 -13.60 -0.78
CA THR A 345 -19.45 -13.39 -2.22
C THR A 345 -20.25 -14.48 -2.92
N ILE A 346 -21.06 -14.10 -3.90
CA ILE A 346 -21.94 -15.00 -4.66
C ILE A 346 -21.82 -14.75 -6.16
N SER A 347 -22.33 -15.69 -6.95
CA SER A 347 -22.35 -15.56 -8.40
C SER A 347 -23.43 -14.64 -8.94
N SER A 348 -23.19 -14.09 -10.13
CA SER A 348 -24.18 -13.29 -10.85
C SER A 348 -25.43 -14.10 -11.21
N SER A 349 -25.30 -15.42 -11.44
CA SER A 349 -26.43 -16.31 -11.66
C SER A 349 -27.27 -16.51 -10.39
N ALA A 350 -26.63 -16.64 -9.22
CA ALA A 350 -27.32 -16.67 -7.93
C ALA A 350 -28.08 -15.36 -7.68
N VAL A 351 -27.46 -14.21 -7.97
CA VAL A 351 -28.13 -12.90 -7.85
C VAL A 351 -29.32 -12.79 -8.81
N GLY A 352 -29.20 -13.29 -10.05
CA GLY A 352 -30.33 -13.30 -10.99
C GLY A 352 -31.51 -14.16 -10.50
N GLN A 353 -31.26 -15.29 -9.85
CA GLN A 353 -32.31 -16.09 -9.21
C GLN A 353 -32.94 -15.36 -8.03
N LEU A 354 -32.12 -14.69 -7.20
CA LEU A 354 -32.58 -13.89 -6.08
C LEU A 354 -33.48 -12.73 -6.55
N PHE A 355 -33.05 -11.99 -7.57
CA PHE A 355 -33.79 -10.90 -8.19
C PHE A 355 -35.14 -11.32 -8.77
N ARG A 356 -35.24 -12.52 -9.37
CA ARG A 356 -36.53 -13.04 -9.88
C ARG A 356 -37.55 -13.26 -8.76
N LYS A 357 -37.09 -13.68 -7.58
CA LYS A 357 -37.93 -13.95 -6.41
C LYS A 357 -38.26 -12.71 -5.58
N MET A 358 -37.39 -11.70 -5.61
CA MET A 358 -37.69 -10.41 -4.99
C MET A 358 -38.95 -9.81 -5.60
N ASP A 359 -39.88 -9.32 -4.79
CA ASP A 359 -41.13 -8.65 -5.20
C ASP A 359 -41.01 -7.12 -5.18
N GLY A 360 -39.77 -6.63 -5.18
CA GLY A 360 -39.44 -5.21 -5.14
C GLY A 360 -39.69 -4.44 -6.45
N GLN A 361 -39.48 -3.12 -6.38
CA GLN A 361 -39.52 -2.22 -7.54
C GLN A 361 -38.33 -2.48 -8.47
N GLU A 362 -38.45 -2.12 -9.74
CA GLU A 362 -37.33 -2.16 -10.67
C GLU A 362 -36.20 -1.23 -10.22
N CYS A 363 -34.95 -1.63 -10.46
CA CYS A 363 -33.79 -0.81 -10.19
C CYS A 363 -33.86 0.55 -10.89
N PHE A 364 -33.26 1.59 -10.29
CA PHE A 364 -33.21 2.90 -10.91
C PHE A 364 -32.55 2.84 -12.29
N GLN A 365 -33.00 3.68 -13.23
CA GLN A 365 -32.52 3.65 -14.63
C GLN A 365 -31.00 3.86 -14.77
N ASP A 366 -30.39 4.61 -13.85
CA ASP A 366 -28.95 4.85 -13.80
C ASP A 366 -28.16 3.71 -13.14
N TRP A 367 -28.83 2.79 -12.45
CA TRP A 367 -28.23 1.58 -11.88
C TRP A 367 -28.17 0.48 -12.93
N LYS A 368 -27.26 0.66 -13.90
CA LYS A 368 -27.06 -0.29 -14.98
C LYS A 368 -26.59 -1.65 -14.44
N SER A 369 -27.21 -2.72 -14.95
CA SER A 369 -26.88 -4.12 -14.68
C SER A 369 -27.23 -4.96 -15.90
N GLU A 370 -26.42 -5.97 -16.19
CA GLU A 370 -26.73 -6.99 -17.20
C GLU A 370 -27.37 -8.24 -16.58
N VAL A 371 -27.56 -8.26 -15.25
CA VAL A 371 -28.33 -9.32 -14.59
C VAL A 371 -29.82 -9.06 -14.81
N LEU A 372 -30.49 -10.01 -15.47
CA LEU A 372 -31.91 -9.91 -15.79
C LEU A 372 -32.78 -9.74 -14.54
N GLY A 373 -33.71 -8.79 -14.61
CA GLY A 373 -34.73 -8.59 -13.58
C GLY A 373 -34.23 -7.90 -12.32
N CYS A 374 -33.26 -6.98 -12.41
CA CYS A 374 -32.80 -6.18 -11.28
C CYS A 374 -33.97 -5.57 -10.50
N LYS A 375 -34.08 -5.94 -9.21
CA LYS A 375 -35.12 -5.46 -8.31
C LYS A 375 -34.55 -4.94 -7.00
N MET A 376 -35.18 -3.90 -6.49
CA MET A 376 -34.92 -3.25 -5.21
C MET A 376 -36.10 -3.50 -4.26
N MET A 377 -35.86 -4.10 -3.10
CA MET A 377 -36.91 -4.41 -2.12
C MET A 377 -37.27 -3.19 -1.29
N LEU A 378 -37.91 -2.19 -1.91
CA LEU A 378 -38.30 -0.95 -1.23
C LEU A 378 -39.50 -1.13 -0.30
N LYS A 379 -40.51 -1.88 -0.75
CA LYS A 379 -41.77 -2.14 -0.02
C LYS A 379 -42.26 -3.56 -0.35
N SER A 380 -41.48 -4.54 0.10
CA SER A 380 -41.81 -5.95 -0.11
C SER A 380 -43.03 -6.36 0.70
N THR A 381 -44.02 -6.93 0.02
CA THR A 381 -45.17 -7.61 0.61
C THR A 381 -44.90 -9.09 0.88
N SER A 382 -43.83 -9.62 0.28
CA SER A 382 -43.40 -10.99 0.45
C SER A 382 -42.77 -11.23 1.83
N ASN A 383 -42.99 -12.44 2.34
CA ASN A 383 -42.34 -12.99 3.52
C ASN A 383 -40.96 -13.59 3.18
N MET A 384 -40.45 -13.35 1.97
CA MET A 384 -39.14 -13.80 1.52
C MET A 384 -38.02 -13.19 2.36
N VAL A 385 -37.16 -14.05 2.90
CA VAL A 385 -35.93 -13.67 3.59
C VAL A 385 -34.76 -14.50 3.08
N VAL A 386 -33.56 -13.98 3.22
CA VAL A 386 -32.32 -14.69 2.92
C VAL A 386 -31.68 -15.08 4.24
N ASN A 387 -31.31 -16.35 4.39
CA ASN A 387 -30.43 -16.83 5.43
C ASN A 387 -29.02 -16.94 4.86
N LEU A 388 -28.10 -16.17 5.42
CA LEU A 388 -26.69 -16.16 5.08
C LEU A 388 -25.89 -16.80 6.21
N THR A 389 -25.22 -17.91 5.91
CA THR A 389 -24.38 -18.65 6.87
C THR A 389 -22.92 -18.65 6.41
N VAL A 390 -22.03 -18.16 7.26
CA VAL A 390 -20.57 -18.12 7.03
C VAL A 390 -19.84 -18.86 8.14
N ASN A 391 -19.09 -19.87 7.76
CA ASN A 391 -18.37 -20.80 8.63
C ASN A 391 -16.86 -20.72 8.42
N ASN A 392 -16.33 -19.51 8.24
CA ASN A 392 -14.89 -19.30 8.13
C ASN A 392 -14.18 -19.59 9.46
N VAL A 393 -12.89 -19.89 9.42
CA VAL A 393 -12.07 -20.19 10.60
C VAL A 393 -10.80 -19.35 10.61
N MET A 394 -10.39 -18.90 11.80
CA MET A 394 -9.12 -18.21 11.98
C MET A 394 -7.99 -19.23 12.06
N VAL A 395 -6.89 -18.97 11.35
CA VAL A 395 -5.71 -19.83 11.32
C VAL A 395 -4.46 -18.99 11.45
N ASP A 396 -3.53 -19.44 12.29
CA ASP A 396 -2.21 -18.82 12.39
C ASP A 396 -1.34 -19.38 11.26
N ARG A 397 -0.75 -18.48 10.47
CA ARG A 397 0.07 -18.82 9.31
C ARG A 397 1.40 -18.11 9.41
N LYS A 398 2.46 -18.84 9.06
CA LYS A 398 3.76 -18.24 8.78
C LYS A 398 3.72 -17.67 7.37
N ILE A 399 4.07 -16.40 7.22
CA ILE A 399 4.26 -15.76 5.91
C ILE A 399 5.73 -15.38 5.75
N LEU A 400 6.19 -15.40 4.50
CA LEU A 400 7.59 -15.16 4.14
C LEU A 400 7.68 -14.00 3.15
N ASN A 401 8.33 -12.92 3.55
CA ASN A 401 8.80 -11.88 2.63
C ASN A 401 10.23 -12.23 2.21
N ILE A 402 10.53 -12.13 0.92
CA ILE A 402 11.84 -12.46 0.37
C ILE A 402 12.45 -11.16 -0.15
N PHE A 403 13.64 -10.85 0.34
CA PHE A 403 14.35 -9.63 0.00
C PHE A 403 15.67 -9.97 -0.68
N GLY A 404 16.01 -9.16 -1.67
CA GLY A 404 17.31 -9.13 -2.32
C GLY A 404 17.75 -7.68 -2.46
N ALA A 405 19.03 -7.41 -2.27
CA ALA A 405 19.61 -6.07 -2.37
C ALA A 405 20.84 -6.05 -3.27
N ILE A 406 20.94 -4.99 -4.07
CA ILE A 406 22.15 -4.60 -4.80
C ILE A 406 22.67 -3.34 -4.12
N LYS A 407 23.90 -3.35 -3.63
CA LYS A 407 24.49 -2.24 -2.86
C LYS A 407 24.86 -1.11 -3.80
N GLY A 408 24.44 0.10 -3.44
CA GLY A 408 24.87 1.32 -4.12
C GLY A 408 26.38 1.54 -3.94
N PHE A 409 27.03 2.04 -5.00
CA PHE A 409 28.48 2.33 -4.97
C PHE A 409 28.81 3.59 -4.14
N GLU A 410 27.92 4.58 -4.11
CA GLU A 410 28.12 5.84 -3.38
C GLU A 410 27.30 5.92 -2.08
N GLU A 411 26.00 5.63 -2.15
CA GLU A 411 25.05 5.75 -1.02
C GLU A 411 24.38 4.40 -0.70
N PRO A 412 25.09 3.41 -0.12
CA PRO A 412 24.54 2.06 0.15
C PRO A 412 23.45 2.02 1.23
N ASP A 413 23.27 3.09 2.00
CA ASP A 413 22.25 3.27 3.03
C ASP A 413 20.95 3.92 2.50
N ARG A 414 20.91 4.28 1.21
CA ARG A 414 19.73 4.82 0.53
C ARG A 414 19.09 3.74 -0.34
N TYR A 415 17.83 3.41 -0.04
CA TYR A 415 17.14 2.29 -0.69
C TYR A 415 16.06 2.76 -1.68
N ILE A 416 16.03 2.10 -2.84
CA ILE A 416 14.85 2.07 -3.71
C ILE A 416 14.22 0.70 -3.54
N VAL A 417 13.00 0.66 -3.00
CA VAL A 417 12.30 -0.61 -2.74
C VAL A 417 11.33 -0.90 -3.88
N ILE A 418 11.57 -2.00 -4.59
CA ILE A 418 10.67 -2.54 -5.61
C ILE A 418 10.05 -3.81 -5.06
N GLY A 419 8.71 -3.85 -4.98
CA GLY A 419 7.99 -4.98 -4.39
C GLY A 419 6.88 -5.50 -5.29
N ALA A 420 6.61 -6.79 -5.20
CA ALA A 420 5.50 -7.45 -5.87
C ALA A 420 4.81 -8.45 -4.94
N GLN A 421 3.48 -8.53 -5.00
CA GLN A 421 2.72 -9.54 -4.27
C GLN A 421 2.99 -10.93 -4.87
N ARG A 422 3.24 -11.92 -4.01
CA ARG A 422 3.48 -13.32 -4.40
C ARG A 422 2.26 -14.21 -4.20
N ASP A 423 1.56 -14.05 -3.08
CA ASP A 423 0.44 -14.90 -2.70
C ASP A 423 -0.81 -14.58 -3.55
N SER A 424 -1.65 -15.59 -3.75
CA SER A 424 -2.94 -15.40 -4.42
C SER A 424 -3.92 -16.49 -4.10
N TRP A 425 -5.20 -16.12 -3.99
CA TRP A 425 -6.28 -17.09 -4.04
C TRP A 425 -6.34 -17.73 -5.45
N ARG A 426 -6.31 -19.07 -5.50
CA ARG A 426 -6.12 -19.85 -6.73
C ARG A 426 -4.80 -19.49 -7.45
N GLN A 427 -4.74 -19.68 -8.78
CA GLN A 427 -3.55 -19.43 -9.61
C GLN A 427 -3.04 -17.99 -9.58
N GLY A 428 -3.95 -17.01 -9.53
CA GLY A 428 -3.59 -15.59 -9.44
C GLY A 428 -2.61 -15.06 -10.49
N ALA A 429 -2.63 -15.59 -11.72
CA ALA A 429 -1.67 -15.24 -12.77
C ALA A 429 -1.57 -13.72 -12.99
N ALA A 430 -2.70 -13.02 -13.12
CA ALA A 430 -2.70 -11.57 -13.23
C ALA A 430 -2.46 -10.85 -11.89
N LYS A 431 -3.04 -11.35 -10.79
CA LYS A 431 -3.02 -10.67 -9.48
C LYS A 431 -1.63 -10.62 -8.85
N ALA A 432 -0.90 -11.74 -8.91
CA ALA A 432 0.42 -11.89 -8.28
C ALA A 432 1.49 -12.34 -9.27
N GLY A 433 1.11 -13.13 -10.28
CA GLY A 433 2.05 -13.68 -11.25
C GLY A 433 2.79 -12.63 -12.07
N VAL A 434 2.06 -11.71 -12.71
CA VAL A 434 2.66 -10.66 -13.57
C VAL A 434 3.64 -9.80 -12.77
N GLY A 435 3.23 -9.33 -11.58
CA GLY A 435 4.09 -8.51 -10.73
C GLY A 435 5.35 -9.27 -10.28
N THR A 436 5.20 -10.54 -9.88
CA THR A 436 6.35 -11.38 -9.49
C THR A 436 7.29 -11.60 -10.67
N ALA A 437 6.76 -11.93 -11.86
CA ALA A 437 7.57 -12.16 -13.06
C ALA A 437 8.37 -10.91 -13.45
N MET A 438 7.73 -9.73 -13.40
CA MET A 438 8.40 -8.46 -13.65
C MET A 438 9.50 -8.18 -12.62
N LEU A 439 9.24 -8.44 -11.33
CA LEU A 439 10.24 -8.27 -10.27
C LEU A 439 11.46 -9.16 -10.49
N LEU A 440 11.25 -10.43 -10.84
CA LEU A 440 12.32 -11.39 -11.10
C LEU A 440 13.17 -11.00 -12.31
N GLU A 441 12.53 -10.58 -13.40
CA GLU A 441 13.26 -10.14 -14.61
C GLU A 441 14.04 -8.85 -14.36
N LEU A 442 13.45 -7.89 -13.65
CA LEU A 442 14.15 -6.65 -13.27
C LEU A 442 15.35 -6.95 -12.36
N ALA A 443 15.17 -7.81 -11.35
CA ALA A 443 16.26 -8.22 -10.46
C ALA A 443 17.40 -8.89 -11.24
N HIS A 444 17.07 -9.82 -12.14
CA HIS A 444 18.07 -10.46 -13.01
C HIS A 444 18.82 -9.43 -13.85
N VAL A 445 18.10 -8.60 -14.63
CA VAL A 445 18.72 -7.70 -15.60
C VAL A 445 19.55 -6.62 -14.93
N ILE A 446 19.08 -6.05 -13.81
CA ILE A 446 19.84 -5.03 -13.09
C ILE A 446 21.10 -5.65 -12.48
N SER A 447 21.00 -6.85 -11.89
CA SER A 447 22.18 -7.56 -11.38
C SER A 447 23.21 -7.81 -12.47
N ASP A 448 22.77 -8.29 -13.64
CA ASP A 448 23.60 -8.59 -14.82
C ASP A 448 24.17 -7.34 -15.53
N ILE A 449 23.69 -6.13 -15.22
CA ILE A 449 24.30 -4.87 -15.66
C ILE A 449 25.36 -4.40 -14.65
N VAL A 450 25.16 -4.70 -13.36
CA VAL A 450 26.05 -4.25 -12.27
C VAL A 450 27.24 -5.17 -12.07
N LYS A 451 27.04 -6.49 -12.23
CA LYS A 451 28.06 -7.53 -12.12
C LYS A 451 28.71 -7.79 -13.47
#